data_AF-A0A7S3THU4-F1
#
_entry.id   AF-A0A7S3THU4-F1
#
_cell.length_a   1.000
_cell.length_b   1.000
_cell.length_c   1.000
_cell.angle_alpha   90.00
_cell.angle_beta   90.00
_cell.angle_gamma   90.00
#
_symmetry.space_group_name_H-M   'P 1'
#
loop_
_entity.id
_entity.type
_entity.pdbx_description
1 polymer ?
#
loop_
_entity_poly.entity_id
_entity_poly.type
_entity_poly.pdbx_seq_one_letter_code
_entity_poly.pdbx_strand_id
1 'polypeptide(L)'
;GGGGEGGGGEGGVHATQPSYPSRRLCVVATAEQRGGCRLRLEPRPEGQRAEHALNGECFAKLKEGYKGAARELNARLFLLLQRYATLFGPRSSEGRGWQLATPPGAMAQLGADFGVGFECFASPMNRRHARFCSAFADTDAPFGSSGNFFSVARSGGLRGVRSAECGPPYDDGIMAMAVRAIDAELASRPAGCPGSFVLVVPDWRSPQPADFVRAAEASPHLSHVLELPKEEHRYLDGFQHLASSASPRYVLGETGSLLIFLQNAAGARAWPVCEATSSRVIS
;
A
#
# COMPACT_ATOMS: atom_id res chain seq x y z
N GLY A 1 -29.07 17.44 -72.86
CA GLY A 1 -30.20 16.63 -72.37
C GLY A 1 -29.66 15.43 -71.63
N GLY A 2 -30.18 15.17 -70.43
CA GLY A 2 -30.18 13.85 -69.78
C GLY A 2 -29.14 13.65 -68.68
N GLY A 3 -29.57 13.77 -67.43
CA GLY A 3 -28.84 13.36 -66.23
C GLY A 3 -28.94 11.86 -65.92
N GLY A 4 -28.23 11.45 -64.86
CA GLY A 4 -28.26 10.12 -64.28
C GLY A 4 -27.23 9.97 -63.17
N GLU A 5 -27.64 10.29 -61.93
CA GLU A 5 -26.93 9.98 -60.68
C GLU A 5 -26.85 8.47 -60.44
N GLY A 6 -25.85 8.01 -59.66
CA GLY A 6 -25.83 6.63 -59.19
C GLY A 6 -24.64 6.24 -58.32
N GLY A 7 -24.73 6.56 -57.01
CA GLY A 7 -24.37 5.63 -55.93
C GLY A 7 -22.90 5.49 -55.54
N GLY A 8 -22.47 6.28 -54.54
CA GLY A 8 -21.30 5.97 -53.73
C GLY A 8 -21.54 4.73 -52.87
N GLY A 9 -20.72 3.70 -53.05
CA GLY A 9 -20.67 2.53 -52.17
C GLY A 9 -19.79 2.82 -50.96
N GLU A 10 -20.40 3.27 -49.86
CA GLU A 10 -19.75 3.22 -48.55
C GLU A 10 -19.58 1.75 -48.14
N GLY A 11 -18.32 1.30 -48.13
CA GLY A 11 -17.93 0.01 -47.55
C GLY A 11 -18.11 0.05 -46.04
N GLY A 12 -19.34 -0.18 -45.58
CA GLY A 12 -19.64 -0.38 -44.17
C GLY A 12 -18.96 -1.65 -43.67
N VAL A 13 -17.85 -1.49 -42.96
CA VAL A 13 -17.27 -2.57 -42.15
C VAL A 13 -18.22 -2.79 -40.98
N HIS A 14 -19.20 -3.68 -41.16
CA HIS A 14 -19.96 -4.21 -40.04
C HIS A 14 -19.01 -5.02 -39.15
N ALA A 15 -18.51 -4.39 -38.09
CA ALA A 15 -17.89 -5.10 -36.99
C ALA A 15 -18.93 -6.07 -36.41
N THR A 16 -18.79 -7.35 -36.71
CA THR A 16 -19.54 -8.41 -36.05
C THR A 16 -19.20 -8.34 -34.56
N GLN A 17 -20.16 -7.88 -33.75
CA GLN A 17 -20.02 -8.00 -32.31
C GLN A 17 -19.95 -9.50 -31.98
N PRO A 18 -18.88 -9.98 -31.32
CA PRO A 18 -18.84 -11.37 -30.92
C PRO A 18 -19.98 -11.60 -29.92
N SER A 19 -20.92 -12.48 -30.29
CA SER A 19 -21.99 -12.95 -29.41
C SER A 19 -21.38 -13.92 -28.41
N TYR A 20 -20.77 -13.39 -27.35
CA TYR A 20 -20.44 -14.22 -26.21
C TYR A 20 -21.77 -14.56 -25.51
N PRO A 21 -22.12 -15.85 -25.31
CA PRO A 21 -23.21 -16.19 -24.41
C PRO A 21 -22.87 -15.54 -23.07
N SER A 22 -23.76 -14.68 -22.58
CA SER A 22 -23.63 -13.92 -21.33
C SER A 22 -23.70 -14.87 -20.13
N ARG A 23 -22.69 -15.73 -20.00
CA ARG A 23 -22.46 -16.52 -18.79
C ARG A 23 -22.11 -15.52 -17.70
N ARG A 24 -22.97 -15.44 -16.70
CA ARG A 24 -22.77 -14.58 -15.53
C ARG A 24 -21.47 -15.02 -14.85
N LEU A 25 -20.46 -14.15 -14.87
CA LEU A 25 -19.21 -14.39 -14.16
C LEU A 25 -19.51 -14.55 -12.66
N CYS A 26 -18.97 -15.60 -12.06
CA CYS A 26 -19.05 -15.84 -10.61
C CYS A 26 -17.66 -16.11 -10.04
N VAL A 27 -17.48 -15.83 -8.75
CA VAL A 27 -16.25 -16.18 -8.03
C VAL A 27 -16.54 -17.33 -7.10
N VAL A 28 -15.90 -18.46 -7.37
CA VAL A 28 -15.94 -19.65 -6.51
C VAL A 28 -14.77 -19.58 -5.53
N ALA A 29 -15.08 -19.77 -4.25
CA ALA A 29 -14.08 -19.85 -3.19
C ALA A 29 -13.95 -21.30 -2.73
N THR A 30 -12.73 -21.84 -2.74
CA THR A 30 -12.41 -23.14 -2.15
C THR A 30 -11.53 -22.94 -0.92
N ALA A 31 -11.81 -23.69 0.14
CA ALA A 31 -10.98 -23.69 1.34
C ALA A 31 -9.63 -24.37 1.04
N GLU A 32 -8.56 -23.85 1.62
CA GLU A 32 -7.23 -24.46 1.60
C GLU A 32 -6.80 -24.91 3.00
N GLN A 33 -5.68 -25.63 3.07
CA GLN A 33 -5.08 -26.00 4.34
C GLN A 33 -4.81 -24.77 5.22
N ARG A 34 -4.80 -24.98 6.54
CA ARG A 34 -4.52 -23.93 7.55
C ARG A 34 -5.42 -22.70 7.41
N GLY A 35 -6.66 -22.90 6.97
CA GLY A 35 -7.69 -21.85 6.88
C GLY A 35 -7.53 -20.89 5.70
N GLY A 36 -6.64 -21.18 4.74
CA GLY A 36 -6.49 -20.39 3.53
C GLY A 36 -7.69 -20.48 2.58
N CYS A 37 -7.64 -19.69 1.51
CA CYS A 37 -8.70 -19.66 0.50
C CYS A 37 -8.11 -19.49 -0.90
N ARG A 38 -8.69 -20.19 -1.87
CA ARG A 38 -8.44 -20.00 -3.30
C ARG A 38 -9.70 -19.49 -3.96
N LEU A 39 -9.57 -18.39 -4.71
CA LEU A 39 -10.66 -17.71 -5.40
C LEU A 39 -10.48 -17.88 -6.90
N ARG A 40 -11.50 -18.39 -7.59
CA ARG A 40 -11.49 -18.63 -9.03
C ARG A 40 -12.66 -17.94 -9.71
N LEU A 41 -12.39 -17.25 -10.82
CA LEU A 41 -13.41 -16.67 -11.68
C LEU A 41 -13.92 -17.72 -12.67
N GLU A 42 -15.24 -17.92 -12.72
CA GLU A 42 -15.90 -18.88 -13.60
C GLU A 42 -16.97 -18.21 -14.48
N PRO A 43 -17.05 -18.54 -15.79
CA PRO A 43 -16.10 -19.37 -16.54
C PRO A 43 -14.71 -18.72 -16.62
N ARG A 44 -13.65 -19.55 -16.67
CA ARG A 44 -12.27 -19.07 -16.77
C ARG A 44 -12.07 -18.36 -18.11
N PRO A 45 -11.70 -17.07 -18.12
CA PRO A 45 -11.35 -16.39 -19.37
C PRO A 45 -10.07 -16.98 -19.95
N GLU A 46 -10.05 -17.19 -21.27
CA GLU A 46 -8.90 -17.72 -21.97
C GLU A 46 -7.72 -16.72 -21.93
N GLY A 47 -6.51 -17.22 -21.71
CA GLY A 47 -5.29 -16.40 -21.66
C GLY A 47 -5.16 -15.46 -20.45
N GLN A 48 -6.11 -15.44 -19.52
CA GLN A 48 -6.09 -14.54 -18.37
C GLN A 48 -5.86 -15.28 -17.04
N ARG A 49 -5.21 -14.58 -16.10
CA ARG A 49 -5.17 -15.01 -14.71
C ARG A 49 -6.59 -14.91 -14.14
N ALA A 50 -7.10 -16.04 -13.68
CA ALA A 50 -8.48 -16.17 -13.20
C ALA A 50 -8.54 -16.81 -11.81
N GLU A 51 -7.39 -16.89 -11.12
CA GLU A 51 -7.27 -17.56 -9.84
C GLU A 51 -6.25 -16.85 -8.94
N HIS A 52 -6.60 -16.71 -7.67
CA HIS A 52 -5.76 -16.12 -6.64
C HIS A 52 -5.83 -16.94 -5.35
N ALA A 53 -4.73 -16.99 -4.60
CA ALA A 53 -4.64 -17.66 -3.32
C ALA A 53 -4.44 -16.64 -2.19
N LEU A 54 -4.95 -16.98 -1.01
CA LEU A 54 -4.78 -16.26 0.24
C LEU A 54 -4.46 -17.26 1.34
N ASN A 55 -3.43 -16.98 2.14
CA ASN A 55 -3.20 -17.71 3.37
C ASN A 55 -4.34 -17.44 4.39
N GLY A 56 -4.44 -18.29 5.42
CA GLY A 56 -5.55 -18.24 6.37
C GLY A 56 -5.59 -16.98 7.24
N GLU A 57 -4.43 -16.45 7.64
CA GLU A 57 -4.35 -15.23 8.45
C GLU A 57 -4.84 -14.00 7.67
N CYS A 58 -4.36 -13.84 6.44
CA CYS A 58 -4.77 -12.76 5.55
C CYS A 58 -6.25 -12.89 5.21
N PHE A 59 -6.74 -14.09 4.92
CA PHE A 59 -8.17 -14.32 4.67
C PHE A 59 -9.03 -13.95 5.89
N ALA A 60 -8.64 -14.37 7.10
CA ALA A 60 -9.33 -14.01 8.33
C ALA A 60 -9.33 -12.48 8.55
N LYS A 61 -8.17 -11.83 8.42
CA LYS A 61 -7.99 -10.38 8.55
C LYS A 61 -8.86 -9.59 7.57
N LEU A 62 -8.91 -10.02 6.31
CA LEU A 62 -9.73 -9.38 5.27
C LEU A 62 -11.22 -9.60 5.53
N LYS A 63 -11.61 -10.81 5.93
CA LYS A 63 -13.00 -11.15 6.26
C LYS A 63 -13.50 -10.36 7.48
N GLU A 64 -12.70 -10.24 8.52
CA GLU A 64 -13.02 -9.46 9.73
C GLU A 64 -13.15 -7.97 9.42
N GLY A 65 -12.25 -7.42 8.60
CA GLY A 65 -12.26 -6.00 8.21
C GLY A 65 -13.28 -5.64 7.13
N TYR A 66 -14.00 -6.62 6.57
CA TYR A 66 -14.90 -6.41 5.44
C TYR A 66 -16.22 -5.75 5.87
N LYS A 67 -16.57 -4.63 5.23
CA LYS A 67 -17.76 -3.81 5.55
C LYS A 67 -18.91 -3.95 4.53
N GLY A 68 -18.77 -4.81 3.53
CA GLY A 68 -19.79 -5.02 2.51
C GLY A 68 -20.75 -6.17 2.82
N ALA A 69 -21.66 -6.47 1.89
CA ALA A 69 -22.60 -7.58 2.03
C ALA A 69 -21.88 -8.93 1.98
N ALA A 70 -22.15 -9.84 2.91
CA ALA A 70 -21.47 -11.14 2.99
C ALA A 70 -21.48 -11.95 1.66
N ARG A 71 -22.58 -11.85 0.89
CA ARG A 71 -22.73 -12.48 -0.43
C ARG A 71 -21.74 -11.97 -1.49
N GLU A 72 -21.17 -10.78 -1.29
CA GLU A 72 -20.22 -10.13 -2.22
C GLU A 72 -18.76 -10.35 -1.83
N LEU A 73 -18.48 -10.93 -0.64
CA LEU A 73 -17.13 -11.06 -0.11
C LEU A 73 -16.16 -11.70 -1.10
N ASN A 74 -16.53 -12.84 -1.70
CA ASN A 74 -15.67 -13.55 -2.65
C ASN A 74 -15.34 -12.70 -3.88
N ALA A 75 -16.35 -12.01 -4.44
CA ALA A 75 -16.16 -11.13 -5.59
C ALA A 75 -15.24 -9.95 -5.23
N ARG A 76 -15.40 -9.35 -4.05
CA ARG A 76 -14.56 -8.24 -3.59
C ARG A 76 -13.13 -8.68 -3.30
N LEU A 77 -12.94 -9.84 -2.67
CA LEU A 77 -11.60 -10.42 -2.46
C LEU A 77 -10.91 -10.71 -3.80
N PHE A 78 -11.64 -11.27 -4.77
CA PHE A 78 -11.09 -11.52 -6.09
C PHE A 78 -10.67 -10.21 -6.78
N LEU A 79 -11.51 -9.18 -6.76
CA LEU A 79 -11.18 -7.87 -7.34
C LEU A 79 -9.96 -7.23 -6.67
N LEU A 80 -9.86 -7.30 -5.34
CA LEU A 80 -8.70 -6.85 -4.59
C LEU A 80 -7.42 -7.56 -5.05
N LEU A 81 -7.42 -8.90 -5.07
CA LEU A 81 -6.25 -9.69 -5.46
C LEU A 81 -5.89 -9.49 -6.92
N GLN A 82 -6.90 -9.45 -7.79
CA GLN A 82 -6.71 -9.19 -9.21
C GLN A 82 -6.09 -7.81 -9.45
N ARG A 83 -6.54 -6.78 -8.73
CA ARG A 83 -6.00 -5.42 -8.85
C ARG A 83 -4.51 -5.38 -8.50
N TYR A 84 -4.13 -5.96 -7.35
CA TYR A 84 -2.72 -6.00 -6.93
C TYR A 84 -1.87 -6.93 -7.80
N ALA A 85 -2.41 -8.05 -8.27
CA ALA A 85 -1.71 -8.89 -9.24
C ALA A 85 -1.46 -8.16 -10.57
N THR A 86 -2.41 -7.34 -11.03
CA THR A 86 -2.21 -6.49 -12.23
C THR A 86 -1.17 -5.40 -12.01
N LEU A 87 -1.08 -4.82 -10.80
CA LEU A 87 -0.06 -3.84 -10.45
C LEU A 87 1.36 -4.46 -10.49
N PHE A 88 1.53 -5.65 -9.93
CA PHE A 88 2.85 -6.28 -9.82
C PHE A 88 3.30 -6.96 -11.12
N GLY A 89 2.36 -7.47 -11.92
CA GLY A 89 2.65 -8.13 -13.18
C GLY A 89 2.28 -9.63 -13.17
N PRO A 90 2.21 -10.25 -14.36
CA PRO A 90 1.75 -11.63 -14.51
C PRO A 90 2.68 -12.68 -13.89
N ARG A 91 3.98 -12.41 -13.70
CA ARG A 91 4.95 -13.41 -13.23
C ARG A 91 5.13 -13.38 -11.70
N SER A 92 5.55 -14.51 -11.13
CA SER A 92 5.64 -14.74 -9.67
C SER A 92 6.68 -13.89 -8.91
N SER A 93 7.54 -13.18 -9.63
CA SER A 93 8.60 -12.32 -9.08
C SER A 93 8.48 -10.85 -9.49
N GLU A 94 7.60 -10.50 -10.43
CA GLU A 94 7.40 -9.11 -10.81
C GLU A 94 6.74 -8.35 -9.65
N GLY A 95 7.14 -7.09 -9.45
CA GLY A 95 6.71 -6.27 -8.32
C GLY A 95 7.31 -6.64 -6.94
N ARG A 96 8.11 -7.71 -6.82
CA ARG A 96 8.88 -7.98 -5.59
C ARG A 96 9.88 -6.85 -5.33
N GLY A 97 10.01 -6.46 -4.07
CA GLY A 97 10.91 -5.38 -3.67
C GLY A 97 10.42 -3.96 -3.99
N TRP A 98 9.28 -3.80 -4.69
CA TRP A 98 8.73 -2.48 -5.02
C TRP A 98 8.26 -1.70 -3.77
N GLN A 99 7.83 -2.44 -2.75
CA GLN A 99 7.53 -1.92 -1.41
C GLN A 99 7.72 -3.09 -0.44
N LEU A 100 8.52 -2.88 0.61
CA LEU A 100 8.68 -3.86 1.68
C LEU A 100 7.97 -3.38 2.93
N ALA A 101 7.45 -4.32 3.72
CA ALA A 101 6.65 -3.97 4.90
C ALA A 101 7.50 -3.95 6.17
N THR A 102 7.27 -2.95 7.01
CA THR A 102 7.88 -2.86 8.34
C THR A 102 7.46 -4.07 9.20
N PRO A 103 8.42 -4.78 9.83
CA PRO A 103 8.12 -5.98 10.64
C PRO A 103 7.13 -5.74 11.79
N PRO A 104 6.42 -6.79 12.25
CA PRO A 104 5.54 -6.75 13.43
C PRO A 104 6.13 -6.15 14.69
N GLY A 105 7.32 -6.59 15.07
CA GLY A 105 7.99 -6.08 16.27
C GLY A 105 8.28 -4.59 16.15
N ALA A 106 8.87 -4.17 15.03
CA ALA A 106 9.16 -2.77 14.75
C ALA A 106 7.91 -1.89 14.72
N MET A 107 6.83 -2.31 14.04
CA MET A 107 5.56 -1.55 14.05
C MET A 107 4.95 -1.44 15.46
N ALA A 108 5.02 -2.50 16.27
CA ALA A 108 4.55 -2.47 17.65
C ALA A 108 5.39 -1.50 18.50
N GLN A 109 6.72 -1.50 18.31
CA GLN A 109 7.63 -0.59 19.00
C GLN A 109 7.39 0.87 18.59
N LEU A 110 7.21 1.15 17.30
CA LEU A 110 6.83 2.47 16.80
C LEU A 110 5.50 2.95 17.41
N GLY A 111 4.55 2.03 17.60
CA GLY A 111 3.29 2.31 18.30
C GLY A 111 3.51 2.65 19.78
N ALA A 112 4.33 1.88 20.49
CA ALA A 112 4.60 2.06 21.91
C ALA A 112 5.39 3.35 22.21
N ASP A 113 6.46 3.61 21.45
CA ASP A 113 7.38 4.71 21.73
C ASP A 113 6.96 6.04 21.06
N PHE A 114 6.37 5.98 19.86
CA PHE A 114 6.05 7.17 19.06
C PHE A 114 4.57 7.32 18.73
N GLY A 115 3.71 6.50 19.34
CA GLY A 115 2.25 6.59 19.20
C GLY A 115 1.73 6.28 17.79
N VAL A 116 2.54 5.64 16.94
CA VAL A 116 2.15 5.28 15.58
C VAL A 116 0.88 4.42 15.61
N GLY A 117 -0.16 4.91 14.96
CA GLY A 117 -1.48 4.25 14.92
C GLY A 117 -2.13 4.23 13.54
N PHE A 118 -1.38 4.60 12.51
CA PHE A 118 -1.85 4.78 11.14
C PHE A 118 -0.73 4.47 10.15
N GLU A 119 -1.07 3.88 9.00
CA GLU A 119 -0.12 3.61 7.91
C GLU A 119 -0.48 4.48 6.70
N CYS A 120 0.45 5.33 6.28
CA CYS A 120 0.26 6.22 5.12
C CYS A 120 0.24 5.43 3.81
N PHE A 121 0.98 4.32 3.70
CA PHE A 121 1.07 3.53 2.48
C PHE A 121 0.98 2.04 2.81
N ALA A 122 -0.21 1.47 2.65
CA ALA A 122 -0.45 0.05 2.83
C ALA A 122 -1.43 -0.51 1.80
N SER A 123 -1.79 -1.76 1.99
CA SER A 123 -2.84 -2.50 1.31
C SER A 123 -3.67 -3.23 2.36
N PRO A 124 -4.92 -3.62 2.04
CA PRO A 124 -5.69 -4.50 2.93
C PRO A 124 -4.95 -5.77 3.36
N MET A 125 -4.02 -6.26 2.52
CA MET A 125 -3.26 -7.48 2.74
C MET A 125 -2.05 -7.29 3.66
N ASN A 126 -1.31 -6.18 3.54
CA ASN A 126 -0.09 -5.93 4.31
C ASN A 126 -0.28 -5.05 5.56
N ARG A 127 -1.41 -4.34 5.66
CA ARG A 127 -1.70 -3.43 6.78
C ARG A 127 -1.61 -4.09 8.15
N ARG A 128 -1.09 -3.33 9.11
CA ARG A 128 -0.91 -3.70 10.52
C ARG A 128 -1.84 -2.92 11.43
N HIS A 129 -2.20 -1.70 11.05
CA HIS A 129 -3.17 -0.90 11.78
C HIS A 129 -4.57 -1.08 11.19
N ALA A 130 -5.61 -0.77 11.98
CA ALA A 130 -6.99 -0.80 11.49
C ALA A 130 -7.29 0.35 10.52
N ARG A 131 -6.54 1.45 10.64
CA ARG A 131 -6.66 2.64 9.79
C ARG A 131 -5.39 2.79 8.97
N PHE A 132 -5.55 2.86 7.66
CA PHE A 132 -4.46 2.98 6.71
C PHE A 132 -4.95 3.67 5.44
N CYS A 133 -4.02 4.23 4.67
CA CYS A 133 -4.23 4.65 3.29
C CYS A 133 -3.71 3.57 2.33
N SER A 134 -4.29 3.48 1.14
CA SER A 134 -3.89 2.53 0.10
C SER A 134 -4.05 3.11 -1.31
N ALA A 135 -3.49 2.43 -2.30
CA ALA A 135 -3.50 2.91 -3.68
C ALA A 135 -4.90 2.92 -4.33
N PHE A 136 -5.74 1.92 -4.03
CA PHE A 136 -6.96 1.63 -4.81
C PHE A 136 -8.23 1.71 -3.96
N ALA A 137 -8.78 2.91 -3.82
CA ALA A 137 -9.98 3.12 -3.00
C ALA A 137 -11.18 2.25 -3.44
N ASP A 138 -11.34 1.99 -4.74
CA ASP A 138 -12.45 1.23 -5.31
C ASP A 138 -12.45 -0.26 -4.89
N THR A 139 -11.27 -0.86 -4.71
CA THR A 139 -11.14 -2.25 -4.24
C THR A 139 -10.88 -2.36 -2.74
N ASP A 140 -10.24 -1.35 -2.14
CA ASP A 140 -9.65 -1.48 -0.81
C ASP A 140 -10.53 -0.88 0.29
N ALA A 141 -11.38 0.10 -0.03
CA ALA A 141 -12.26 0.74 0.94
C ALA A 141 -13.21 -0.25 1.66
N PRO A 142 -13.79 -1.27 0.99
CA PRO A 142 -14.56 -2.30 1.68
C PRO A 142 -13.78 -3.08 2.74
N PHE A 143 -12.45 -3.07 2.68
CA PHE A 143 -11.54 -3.74 3.61
C PHE A 143 -10.81 -2.78 4.56
N GLY A 144 -11.31 -1.54 4.68
CA GLY A 144 -10.86 -0.59 5.70
C GLY A 144 -9.89 0.51 5.23
N SER A 145 -9.56 0.58 3.93
CA SER A 145 -8.75 1.68 3.40
C SER A 145 -9.44 3.03 3.57
N SER A 146 -8.65 4.05 3.93
CA SER A 146 -9.06 5.46 3.98
C SER A 146 -8.93 6.14 2.61
N GLY A 147 -8.46 5.43 1.58
CA GLY A 147 -8.18 5.94 0.25
C GLY A 147 -6.71 6.28 0.02
N ASN A 148 -6.44 6.97 -1.08
CA ASN A 148 -5.08 7.35 -1.49
C ASN A 148 -4.50 8.42 -0.55
N PHE A 149 -3.29 8.18 -0.03
CA PHE A 149 -2.61 9.07 0.93
C PHE A 149 -2.61 10.55 0.51
N PHE A 150 -2.20 10.85 -0.73
CA PHE A 150 -2.10 12.23 -1.20
C PHE A 150 -3.47 12.92 -1.26
N SER A 151 -4.51 12.18 -1.61
CA SER A 151 -5.89 12.70 -1.64
C SER A 151 -6.46 12.89 -0.23
N VAL A 152 -6.17 11.97 0.68
CA VAL A 152 -6.55 12.08 2.09
C VAL A 152 -5.84 13.24 2.77
N ALA A 153 -4.54 13.44 2.51
CA ALA A 153 -3.78 14.58 3.01
C ALA A 153 -4.36 15.91 2.51
N ARG A 154 -4.57 16.04 1.18
CA ARG A 154 -5.10 17.28 0.57
C ARG A 154 -6.52 17.64 1.05
N SER A 155 -7.34 16.64 1.34
CA SER A 155 -8.71 16.86 1.86
C SER A 155 -8.77 17.09 3.38
N GLY A 156 -7.63 17.02 4.08
CA GLY A 156 -7.57 17.17 5.54
C GLY A 156 -8.03 15.93 6.31
N GLY A 157 -8.16 14.78 5.65
CA GLY A 157 -8.53 13.51 6.30
C GLY A 157 -7.50 12.99 7.31
N LEU A 158 -6.29 13.57 7.31
CA LEU A 158 -5.22 13.26 8.28
C LEU A 158 -5.29 14.08 9.58
N ARG A 159 -6.20 15.06 9.71
CA ARG A 159 -6.27 15.94 10.90
C ARG A 159 -6.47 15.17 12.22
N GLY A 160 -7.17 14.03 12.16
CA GLY A 160 -7.38 13.15 13.32
C GLY A 160 -6.26 12.13 13.55
N VAL A 161 -5.26 12.07 12.68
CA VAL A 161 -4.09 11.20 12.79
C VAL A 161 -2.98 11.98 13.47
N ARG A 162 -2.60 11.57 14.69
CA ARG A 162 -1.55 12.28 15.44
C ARG A 162 -0.15 11.74 15.18
N SER A 163 -0.01 10.44 14.97
CA SER A 163 1.25 9.79 14.61
C SER A 163 1.02 8.65 13.60
N ALA A 164 1.88 8.57 12.58
CA ALA A 164 1.75 7.59 11.49
C ALA A 164 3.11 7.09 11.00
N GLU A 165 3.11 5.84 10.53
CA GLU A 165 4.20 5.30 9.72
C GLU A 165 3.95 5.62 8.25
N CYS A 166 5.03 5.85 7.52
CA CYS A 166 5.00 6.16 6.11
C CYS A 166 6.09 5.39 5.35
N GLY A 167 5.78 4.17 4.93
CA GLY A 167 6.61 3.39 4.00
C GLY A 167 6.12 3.46 2.54
N PRO A 168 6.33 4.56 1.79
CA PRO A 168 5.91 4.66 0.38
C PRO A 168 6.58 3.59 -0.51
N PRO A 169 6.02 3.29 -1.71
CA PRO A 169 6.72 2.52 -2.73
C PRO A 169 8.10 3.10 -3.04
N TYR A 170 9.07 2.25 -3.35
CA TYR A 170 10.47 2.62 -3.60
C TYR A 170 10.64 3.25 -4.98
N ASP A 171 10.12 4.45 -5.09
CA ASP A 171 10.24 5.36 -6.23
C ASP A 171 10.56 6.75 -5.69
N ASP A 172 11.69 7.32 -6.09
CA ASP A 172 12.19 8.58 -5.54
C ASP A 172 11.16 9.72 -5.66
N GLY A 173 10.45 9.79 -6.78
CA GLY A 173 9.41 10.78 -7.01
C GLY A 173 8.24 10.64 -6.03
N ILE A 174 7.73 9.42 -5.84
CA ILE A 174 6.64 9.13 -4.89
C ILE A 174 7.10 9.40 -3.45
N MET A 175 8.32 9.02 -3.09
CA MET A 175 8.87 9.26 -1.75
C MET A 175 9.01 10.75 -1.48
N ALA A 176 9.53 11.53 -2.44
CA ALA A 176 9.65 12.98 -2.30
C ALA A 176 8.29 13.68 -2.26
N MET A 177 7.30 13.18 -3.00
CA MET A 177 5.91 13.63 -2.88
C MET A 177 5.33 13.34 -1.49
N ALA A 178 5.65 12.19 -0.89
CA ALA A 178 5.19 11.82 0.45
C ALA A 178 5.74 12.79 1.51
N VAL A 179 7.05 13.09 1.46
CA VAL A 179 7.69 14.09 2.33
C VAL A 179 6.98 15.44 2.23
N ARG A 180 6.80 15.96 1.00
CA ARG A 180 6.13 17.25 0.79
C ARG A 180 4.67 17.27 1.28
N ALA A 181 3.95 16.17 1.12
CA ALA A 181 2.58 16.06 1.60
C ALA A 181 2.52 16.03 3.15
N ILE A 182 3.47 15.33 3.79
CA ILE A 182 3.63 15.33 5.25
C ILE A 182 3.95 16.74 5.75
N ASP A 183 4.88 17.45 5.11
CA ASP A 183 5.23 18.82 5.50
C ASP A 183 4.06 19.78 5.42
N ALA A 184 3.31 19.74 4.31
CA ALA A 184 2.12 20.56 4.15
C ALA A 184 1.06 20.24 5.21
N GLU A 185 0.84 18.95 5.51
CA GLU A 185 -0.06 18.52 6.57
C GLU A 185 0.39 19.04 7.93
N LEU A 186 1.67 18.88 8.30
CA LEU A 186 2.23 19.34 9.58
C LEU A 186 2.16 20.86 9.74
N ALA A 187 2.48 21.63 8.68
CA ALA A 187 2.38 23.09 8.67
C ALA A 187 0.95 23.59 8.79
N SER A 188 -0.03 22.84 8.26
CA SER A 188 -1.44 23.23 8.29
C SER A 188 -2.15 22.96 9.62
N ARG A 189 -1.47 22.30 10.58
CA ARG A 189 -2.05 21.96 11.88
C ARG A 189 -2.08 23.18 12.80
N PRO A 190 -3.17 23.37 13.58
CA PRO A 190 -3.20 24.39 14.61
C PRO A 190 -2.06 24.22 15.62
N ALA A 191 -1.60 25.33 16.18
CA ALA A 191 -0.63 25.31 17.27
C ALA A 191 -1.17 24.43 18.42
N GLY A 192 -0.35 23.49 18.89
CA GLY A 192 -0.72 22.56 19.96
C GLY A 192 -1.39 21.26 19.48
N CYS A 193 -1.76 21.13 18.19
CA CYS A 193 -2.20 19.86 17.63
C CYS A 193 -0.98 19.02 17.20
N PRO A 194 -0.63 17.95 17.91
CA PRO A 194 0.57 17.17 17.61
C PRO A 194 0.44 16.40 16.30
N GLY A 195 1.48 16.47 15.47
CA GLY A 195 1.66 15.65 14.28
C GLY A 195 3.07 15.08 14.25
N SER A 196 3.16 13.78 14.00
CA SER A 196 4.41 13.03 13.91
C SER A 196 4.29 12.00 12.77
N PHE A 197 5.28 11.95 11.90
CA PHE A 197 5.33 10.96 10.83
C PHE A 197 6.73 10.34 10.84
N VAL A 198 6.80 9.02 10.84
CA VAL A 198 8.05 8.29 10.66
C VAL A 198 8.06 7.66 9.28
N LEU A 199 8.95 8.13 8.41
CA LEU A 199 9.19 7.49 7.13
C LEU A 199 10.13 6.31 7.33
N VAL A 200 9.77 5.13 6.85
CA VAL A 200 10.62 3.93 6.85
C VAL A 200 10.96 3.64 5.40
N VAL A 201 12.18 4.00 4.99
CA VAL A 201 12.58 4.06 3.58
C VAL A 201 14.00 3.55 3.40
N PRO A 202 14.39 3.08 2.20
CA PRO A 202 15.77 2.66 1.95
C PRO A 202 16.73 3.85 2.06
N ASP A 203 17.95 3.60 2.49
CA ASP A 203 19.01 4.60 2.52
C ASP A 203 19.57 4.82 1.11
N TRP A 204 19.11 5.89 0.45
CA TRP A 204 19.55 6.32 -0.88
C TRP A 204 20.32 7.66 -0.81
N ARG A 205 21.19 7.82 0.20
CA ARG A 205 22.09 8.99 0.31
C ARG A 205 23.29 8.95 -0.64
N SER A 206 23.66 7.78 -1.14
CA SER A 206 24.88 7.53 -1.91
C SER A 206 24.57 6.83 -3.24
N PRO A 207 25.29 7.13 -4.35
CA PRO A 207 26.44 8.06 -4.46
C PRO A 207 26.06 9.54 -4.48
N GLN A 208 24.80 9.86 -4.76
CA GLN A 208 24.22 11.19 -4.57
C GLN A 208 22.87 11.01 -3.87
N PRO A 209 22.49 11.91 -2.95
CA PRO A 209 21.20 11.80 -2.28
C PRO A 209 20.05 11.75 -3.29
N ALA A 210 19.06 10.91 -3.04
CA ALA A 210 17.80 10.91 -3.77
C ALA A 210 17.00 12.20 -3.48
N ASP A 211 16.03 12.54 -4.32
CA ASP A 211 15.17 13.72 -4.15
C ASP A 211 14.38 13.68 -2.84
N PHE A 212 13.91 12.50 -2.42
CA PHE A 212 13.18 12.39 -1.16
C PHE A 212 14.07 12.66 0.06
N VAL A 213 15.34 12.26 0.00
CA VAL A 213 16.32 12.54 1.06
C VAL A 213 16.54 14.04 1.15
N ARG A 214 16.82 14.70 0.01
CA ARG A 214 16.95 16.17 -0.04
C ARG A 214 15.72 16.88 0.48
N ALA A 215 14.52 16.41 0.10
CA ALA A 215 13.27 16.98 0.58
C ALA A 215 13.12 16.84 2.09
N ALA A 216 13.51 15.69 2.66
CA ALA A 216 13.46 15.46 4.09
C ALA A 216 14.47 16.31 4.85
N GLU A 217 15.71 16.40 4.38
CA GLU A 217 16.77 17.25 4.97
C GLU A 217 16.42 18.74 4.93
N ALA A 218 15.70 19.18 3.90
CA ALA A 218 15.22 20.55 3.77
C ALA A 218 13.91 20.83 4.55
N SER A 219 13.27 19.81 5.12
CA SER A 219 12.02 19.97 5.84
C SER A 219 12.23 20.76 7.14
N PRO A 220 11.42 21.80 7.42
CA PRO A 220 11.45 22.49 8.71
C PRO A 220 10.89 21.63 9.86
N HIS A 221 10.29 20.48 9.55
CA HIS A 221 9.74 19.54 10.51
C HIS A 221 10.67 18.35 10.77
N LEU A 222 11.83 18.26 10.10
CA LEU A 222 12.78 17.21 10.39
C LEU A 222 13.27 17.33 11.84
N SER A 223 12.94 16.32 12.65
CA SER A 223 13.33 16.26 14.06
C SER A 223 14.44 15.26 14.32
N HIS A 224 14.45 14.13 13.60
CA HIS A 224 15.45 13.09 13.78
C HIS A 224 15.57 12.18 12.56
N VAL A 225 16.75 11.58 12.39
CA VAL A 225 16.99 10.50 11.43
C VAL A 225 17.69 9.36 12.16
N LEU A 226 17.13 8.16 12.08
CA LEU A 226 17.82 6.94 12.51
C LEU A 226 18.25 6.14 11.31
N GLU A 227 19.45 5.58 11.41
CA GLU A 227 20.05 4.75 10.37
C GLU A 227 20.05 3.31 10.84
N LEU A 228 19.51 2.42 10.01
CA LEU A 228 19.53 0.99 10.20
C LEU A 228 20.53 0.38 9.20
N PRO A 229 21.68 -0.12 9.67
CA PRO A 229 22.61 -0.83 8.81
C PRO A 229 21.93 -2.02 8.13
N LYS A 230 22.22 -2.24 6.85
CA LYS A 230 21.61 -3.30 6.03
C LYS A 230 21.57 -4.67 6.73
N GLU A 231 22.69 -5.06 7.33
CA GLU A 231 22.85 -6.40 7.90
C GLU A 231 22.12 -6.57 9.24
N GLU A 232 21.76 -5.47 9.90
CA GLU A 232 21.19 -5.44 11.25
C GLU A 232 19.66 -5.44 11.28
N HIS A 233 19.00 -5.32 10.12
CA HIS A 233 17.54 -5.33 10.05
C HIS A 233 17.01 -6.18 8.89
N ARG A 234 15.71 -6.49 8.94
CA ARG A 234 15.00 -7.19 7.87
C ARG A 234 13.64 -6.53 7.66
N TYR A 235 13.15 -6.62 6.44
CA TYR A 235 11.77 -6.30 6.11
C TYR A 235 10.91 -7.56 6.02
N LEU A 236 9.59 -7.40 5.95
CA LEU A 236 8.70 -8.44 5.44
C LEU A 236 8.48 -8.32 3.92
N ASP A 237 8.48 -9.46 3.25
CA ASP A 237 8.14 -9.56 1.83
C ASP A 237 6.70 -9.08 1.55
N GLY A 238 6.52 -8.25 0.50
CA GLY A 238 5.22 -7.69 0.13
C GLY A 238 4.16 -8.74 -0.26
N PHE A 239 4.56 -9.96 -0.64
CA PHE A 239 3.66 -11.08 -0.92
C PHE A 239 3.34 -11.91 0.33
N GLN A 240 3.36 -11.30 1.51
CA GLN A 240 3.03 -11.96 2.78
C GLN A 240 1.66 -12.67 2.78
N HIS A 241 0.71 -12.24 1.94
CA HIS A 241 -0.59 -12.88 1.77
C HIS A 241 -0.54 -14.28 1.13
N LEU A 242 0.60 -14.64 0.51
CA LEU A 242 0.89 -15.97 -0.04
C LEU A 242 1.81 -16.79 0.88
N ALA A 243 2.53 -16.16 1.80
CA ALA A 243 3.43 -16.84 2.72
C ALA A 243 2.65 -17.54 3.84
N SER A 244 3.20 -18.60 4.43
CA SER A 244 2.64 -19.19 5.65
C SER A 244 2.97 -18.28 6.85
N SER A 245 1.99 -17.99 7.69
CA SER A 245 2.19 -17.22 8.94
C SER A 245 3.19 -17.86 9.90
N ALA A 246 3.30 -19.19 9.89
CA ALA A 246 4.30 -19.94 10.67
C ALA A 246 5.75 -19.76 10.17
N SER A 247 5.95 -19.15 8.99
CA SER A 247 7.28 -18.88 8.43
C SER A 247 7.20 -17.59 7.59
N PRO A 248 7.07 -16.43 8.26
CA PRO A 248 7.04 -15.14 7.58
C PRO A 248 8.35 -14.96 6.79
N ARG A 249 8.22 -14.46 5.56
CA ARG A 249 9.38 -14.24 4.69
C ARG A 249 10.01 -12.89 5.04
N TYR A 250 10.97 -12.94 5.95
CA TYR A 250 11.87 -11.82 6.19
C TYR A 250 12.91 -11.72 5.08
N VAL A 251 13.14 -10.52 4.58
CA VAL A 251 14.06 -10.24 3.48
C VAL A 251 15.02 -9.11 3.84
N LEU A 252 16.23 -9.18 3.30
CA LEU A 252 17.19 -8.08 3.35
C LEU A 252 16.79 -7.01 2.34
N GLY A 253 16.98 -5.74 2.71
CA GLY A 253 16.95 -4.63 1.76
C GLY A 253 18.19 -4.65 0.86
N GLU A 254 18.14 -3.91 -0.25
CA GLU A 254 19.32 -3.72 -1.09
C GLU A 254 20.37 -2.82 -0.40
N THR A 255 19.89 -1.83 0.36
CA THR A 255 20.68 -0.87 1.16
C THR A 255 20.33 -0.95 2.65
N GLY A 256 20.93 -0.08 3.46
CA GLY A 256 20.42 0.23 4.80
C GLY A 256 19.03 0.88 4.74
N SER A 257 18.46 1.22 5.88
CA SER A 257 17.19 1.94 5.94
C SER A 257 17.29 3.19 6.80
N LEU A 258 16.49 4.19 6.46
CA LEU A 258 16.33 5.42 7.23
C LEU A 258 14.95 5.42 7.89
N LEU A 259 14.93 5.73 9.18
CA LEU A 259 13.73 6.15 9.90
C LEU A 259 13.80 7.66 10.06
N ILE A 260 13.09 8.38 9.19
CA ILE A 260 13.09 9.84 9.15
C ILE A 260 11.85 10.34 9.90
N PHE A 261 12.07 11.07 10.99
CA PHE A 261 11.00 11.63 11.81
C PHE A 261 10.72 13.07 11.39
N LEU A 262 9.52 13.31 10.86
CA LEU A 262 8.99 14.63 10.57
C LEU A 262 7.90 14.96 11.60
N GLN A 263 8.15 15.97 12.43
CA GLN A 263 7.30 16.33 13.55
C GLN A 263 7.08 17.83 13.61
N ASN A 264 5.84 18.26 13.86
CA ASN A 264 5.63 19.63 14.29
C ASN A 264 6.05 19.80 15.76
N ALA A 265 6.18 21.03 16.24
CA ALA A 265 6.66 21.31 17.60
C ALA A 265 5.84 20.60 18.71
N ALA A 266 4.53 20.43 18.51
CA ALA A 266 3.68 19.70 19.46
C ALA A 266 3.91 18.18 19.37
N GLY A 267 4.14 17.63 18.18
CA GLY A 267 4.51 16.23 17.95
C GLY A 267 5.85 15.88 18.59
N ALA A 268 6.88 16.71 18.40
CA ALA A 268 8.20 16.50 18.99
C ALA A 268 8.18 16.52 20.53
N ARG A 269 7.27 17.29 21.14
CA ARG A 269 7.03 17.25 22.60
C ARG A 269 6.27 16.01 23.05
N ALA A 270 5.31 15.54 22.24
CA ALA A 270 4.50 14.37 22.56
C ALA A 270 5.27 13.05 22.40
N TRP A 271 6.15 12.99 21.40
CA TRP A 271 6.94 11.82 21.03
C TRP A 271 8.39 12.24 20.74
N PRO A 272 9.15 12.62 21.78
CA PRO A 272 10.54 12.97 21.62
C PRO A 272 11.32 11.76 21.10
N VAL A 273 12.17 11.98 20.10
CA VAL A 273 13.08 10.96 19.59
C VAL A 273 14.44 11.20 20.23
N CYS A 274 14.87 10.27 21.09
CA CYS A 274 16.16 10.31 21.76
C CYS A 274 16.86 8.95 21.66
N GLU A 275 18.15 8.90 22.01
CA GLU A 275 18.96 7.69 21.96
C GLU A 275 18.27 6.47 22.60
N ALA A 276 17.67 6.63 23.79
CA ALA A 276 16.99 5.56 24.49
C ALA A 276 15.76 4.99 23.74
N THR A 277 14.98 5.82 23.05
CA THR A 277 13.85 5.36 22.21
C THR A 277 14.36 4.76 20.91
N SER A 278 15.44 5.32 20.35
CA SER A 278 16.03 4.88 19.10
C SER A 278 16.62 3.48 19.23
N SER A 279 17.37 3.19 20.29
CA SER A 279 17.97 1.86 20.50
C SER A 279 16.95 0.73 20.59
N ARG A 280 15.74 0.99 21.10
CA ARG A 280 14.67 -0.03 21.21
C ARG A 280 14.02 -0.39 19.88
N VAL A 281 14.04 0.52 18.92
CA VAL A 281 13.45 0.30 17.58
C VAL A 281 14.43 -0.48 16.69
N ILE A 282 15.72 -0.34 16.98
CA ILE A 282 16.82 -1.00 16.26
C ILE A 282 17.03 -2.44 16.76
N SER A 283 16.69 -2.74 18.02
CA SER A 283 16.80 -4.08 18.64
C SER A 283 15.68 -5.04 18.24
#